data_AF-A0A2T2WAK8-F1
#
_entry.id   AF-A0A2T2WAK8-F1
#
_cell.length_a   1.000
_cell.length_b   1.000
_cell.length_c   1.000
_cell.angle_alpha   90.00
_cell.angle_beta   90.00
_cell.angle_gamma   90.00
#
_symmetry.space_group_name_H-M   'P 1'
#
loop_
_entity.id
_entity.type
_entity.pdbx_description
1 polymer ?
#
loop_
_entity_poly.entity_id
_entity_poly.type
_entity_poly.pdbx_seq_one_letter_code
_entity_poly.pdbx_strand_id
1 'polypeptide(L)'
;MTSQYPSFPNLWTLEGLGTLFIVKVPPALEQLSKSTYLQLMQTRLDRMIQNSVSETSQIETQQGLATTLSELDWAQEIPILEPDDDPDFALEYWRQQWAETLIRSNWRFQERLGYYGGIFPVTPVTPSYPDYLDWISLHDETTLETWLAELSL
;
A
#
# COMPACT_ATOMS: atom_id res chain seq x y z
N MET A 1 2.00 7.39 17.57
CA MET A 1 1.06 6.33 18.05
C MET A 1 1.08 5.26 16.98
N THR A 2 1.34 3.99 17.28
CA THR A 2 1.29 2.94 16.26
C THR A 2 -0.13 2.85 15.71
N SER A 3 -0.37 3.45 14.56
CA SER A 3 -1.68 3.43 13.92
C SER A 3 -1.93 2.00 13.43
N GLN A 4 -2.57 1.21 14.28
CA GLN A 4 -2.94 -0.16 13.94
C GLN A 4 -3.76 -0.12 12.66
N TYR A 5 -3.33 -0.88 11.65
CA TYR A 5 -4.03 -0.93 10.37
C TYR A 5 -5.50 -1.26 10.61
N PRO A 6 -6.44 -0.47 10.05
CA PRO A 6 -7.84 -0.61 10.40
C PRO A 6 -8.37 -2.01 10.09
N SER A 7 -9.01 -2.62 11.09
CA SER A 7 -9.79 -3.83 10.88
C SER A 7 -11.17 -3.41 10.38
N PHE A 8 -11.38 -3.52 9.07
CA PHE A 8 -12.68 -3.29 8.47
C PHE A 8 -13.34 -4.58 7.99
N PRO A 9 -14.69 -4.67 8.06
CA PRO A 9 -15.42 -5.88 7.72
C PRO A 9 -15.67 -6.06 6.22
N ASN A 10 -15.37 -5.05 5.39
CA ASN A 10 -15.57 -5.12 3.95
C ASN A 10 -14.22 -5.04 3.23
N LEU A 11 -14.18 -5.58 2.01
CA LEU A 11 -13.05 -5.50 1.11
C LEU A 11 -13.42 -4.72 -0.14
N TRP A 12 -12.40 -4.24 -0.83
CA TRP A 12 -12.50 -3.89 -2.23
C TRP A 12 -11.36 -4.56 -2.98
N THR A 13 -11.67 -5.12 -4.14
CA THR A 13 -10.73 -5.87 -4.99
C THR A 13 -11.22 -5.81 -6.43
N LEU A 14 -10.31 -6.11 -7.37
CA LEU A 14 -10.67 -6.45 -8.73
C LEU A 14 -10.11 -7.83 -9.06
N GLU A 15 -10.96 -8.71 -9.58
CA GLU A 15 -10.55 -10.04 -10.03
C GLU A 15 -9.43 -9.95 -11.07
N GLY A 16 -8.36 -10.73 -10.87
CA GLY A 16 -7.21 -10.80 -11.78
C GLY A 16 -6.05 -9.83 -11.47
N LEU A 17 -6.20 -8.94 -10.48
CA LEU A 17 -5.19 -7.92 -10.14
C LEU A 17 -4.31 -8.23 -8.93
N GLY A 18 -4.56 -9.35 -8.26
CA GLY A 18 -3.75 -9.80 -7.14
C GLY A 18 -3.74 -8.77 -6.01
N THR A 19 -2.56 -8.59 -5.39
CA THR A 19 -2.43 -7.84 -4.16
C THR A 19 -2.36 -6.33 -4.40
N LEU A 20 -2.02 -5.87 -5.61
CA LEU A 20 -1.94 -4.45 -5.96
C LEU A 20 -3.23 -3.66 -5.76
N PHE A 21 -4.39 -4.32 -5.71
CA PHE A 21 -5.69 -3.64 -5.64
C PHE A 21 -6.55 -3.97 -4.43
N ILE A 22 -6.19 -4.98 -3.65
CA ILE A 22 -7.02 -5.37 -2.50
C ILE A 22 -6.85 -4.35 -1.37
N VAL A 23 -7.94 -3.80 -0.85
CA VAL A 23 -7.94 -2.92 0.33
C VAL A 23 -9.12 -3.22 1.25
N LYS A 24 -8.93 -3.02 2.56
CA LYS A 24 -10.01 -3.07 3.55
C LYS A 24 -10.79 -1.75 3.53
N VAL A 25 -12.11 -1.83 3.61
CA VAL A 25 -13.02 -0.69 3.45
C VAL A 25 -14.02 -0.60 4.62
N PRO A 26 -14.27 0.58 5.20
CA PRO A 26 -15.25 0.75 6.27
C PRO A 26 -16.67 0.31 5.87
N PRO A 27 -17.50 -0.16 6.82
CA PRO A 27 -18.87 -0.59 6.53
C PRO A 27 -19.77 0.56 6.07
N ALA A 28 -19.46 1.80 6.48
CA ALA A 28 -20.20 2.99 6.09
C ALA A 28 -19.86 3.49 4.67
N LEU A 29 -18.83 2.94 4.02
CA LEU A 29 -18.43 3.37 2.69
C LEU A 29 -19.17 2.55 1.63
N GLU A 30 -20.22 3.12 1.05
CA GLU A 30 -21.03 2.46 0.00
C GLU A 30 -20.35 2.46 -1.37
N GLN A 31 -19.50 3.46 -1.62
CA GLN A 31 -18.80 3.65 -2.89
C GLN A 31 -17.35 4.08 -2.64
N LEU A 32 -16.42 3.41 -3.31
CA LEU A 32 -15.01 3.75 -3.24
C LEU A 32 -14.66 4.74 -4.36
N SER A 33 -14.19 5.94 -3.99
CA SER A 33 -13.60 6.89 -4.94
C SER A 33 -12.12 6.58 -5.17
N LYS A 34 -11.55 7.01 -6.30
CA LYS A 34 -10.10 6.86 -6.55
C LYS A 34 -9.26 7.50 -5.43
N SER A 35 -9.65 8.68 -4.93
CA SER A 35 -8.94 9.35 -3.84
C SER A 35 -8.98 8.57 -2.53
N THR A 36 -10.15 8.00 -2.19
CA THR A 36 -10.29 7.19 -0.97
C THR A 36 -9.52 5.87 -1.09
N TYR A 37 -9.55 5.25 -2.27
CA TYR A 37 -8.74 4.05 -2.56
C TYR A 37 -7.25 4.32 -2.36
N LEU A 38 -6.72 5.41 -2.94
CA LEU A 38 -5.31 5.77 -2.80
C LEU A 38 -4.91 6.02 -1.33
N GLN A 39 -5.79 6.63 -0.54
CA GLN A 39 -5.56 6.83 0.90
C GLN A 39 -5.51 5.49 1.66
N LEU A 40 -6.47 4.59 1.43
CA LEU A 40 -6.49 3.28 2.06
C LEU A 40 -5.26 2.45 1.66
N MET A 41 -4.87 2.52 0.39
CA MET A 41 -3.66 1.85 -0.10
C MET A 41 -2.39 2.43 0.52
N GLN A 42 -2.30 3.75 0.66
CA GLN A 42 -1.19 4.40 1.37
C GLN A 42 -1.09 3.92 2.82
N THR A 43 -2.22 3.82 3.54
CA THR A 43 -2.24 3.27 4.90
C THR A 43 -1.83 1.79 4.95
N ARG A 44 -2.21 1.00 3.94
CA ARG A 44 -1.78 -0.41 3.82
C ARG A 44 -0.27 -0.50 3.62
N LEU A 45 0.26 0.30 2.71
CA LEU A 45 1.67 0.29 2.37
C LEU A 45 2.55 0.79 3.52
N ASP A 46 2.14 1.84 4.23
CA ASP A 46 2.81 2.30 5.46
C ASP A 46 2.91 1.16 6.50
N ARG A 47 1.82 0.41 6.71
CA ARG A 47 1.83 -0.77 7.60
C ARG A 47 2.80 -1.86 7.10
N MET A 48 2.81 -2.16 5.80
CA MET A 48 3.74 -3.15 5.24
C MET A 48 5.20 -2.73 5.42
N ILE A 49 5.50 -1.43 5.25
CA ILE A 49 6.83 -0.86 5.54
C ILE A 49 7.16 -0.99 7.02
N GLN A 50 6.24 -0.66 7.92
CA GLN A 50 6.45 -0.80 9.36
C GLN A 50 6.76 -2.26 9.75
N ASN A 51 6.02 -3.22 9.20
CA ASN A 51 6.27 -4.64 9.46
C ASN A 51 7.66 -5.05 8.97
N SER A 52 8.04 -4.65 7.75
CA SER A 52 9.35 -4.96 7.18
C SER A 52 10.51 -4.39 8.01
N VAL A 53 10.38 -3.14 8.49
CA VAL A 53 11.37 -2.53 9.42
C VAL A 53 11.50 -3.34 10.70
N SER A 54 10.40 -3.91 11.20
CA SER A 54 10.38 -4.69 12.44
C SER A 54 11.02 -6.08 12.28
N GLU A 55 10.98 -6.65 11.07
CA GLU A 55 11.54 -7.97 10.75
C GLU A 55 13.02 -7.93 10.39
N THR A 56 13.47 -6.82 9.80
CA THR A 56 14.85 -6.63 9.33
C THR A 56 15.50 -5.46 10.07
N SER A 57 15.69 -4.33 9.40
CA SER A 57 16.13 -3.09 9.99
C SER A 57 15.68 -1.92 9.13
N GLN A 58 15.60 -0.74 9.73
CA GLN A 58 15.26 0.48 8.99
C GLN A 58 16.19 0.75 7.80
N ILE A 59 17.49 0.53 7.98
CA ILE A 59 18.50 0.80 6.95
C ILE A 59 18.31 -0.16 5.77
N GLU A 60 18.10 -1.44 6.04
CA GLU A 60 17.86 -2.44 5.00
C GLU A 60 16.55 -2.18 4.26
N THR A 61 15.46 -1.86 4.98
CA THR A 61 14.19 -1.47 4.36
C THR A 61 14.35 -0.21 3.49
N GLN A 62 15.07 0.80 3.97
CA GLN A 62 15.38 2.01 3.20
C GLN A 62 16.12 1.71 1.90
N GLN A 63 17.18 0.90 1.97
CA GLN A 63 17.97 0.53 0.81
C GLN A 63 17.17 -0.30 -0.19
N GLY A 64 16.34 -1.24 0.28
CA GLY A 64 15.46 -2.03 -0.58
C GLY A 64 14.42 -1.17 -1.31
N LEU A 65 13.78 -0.24 -0.59
CA LEU A 65 12.83 0.71 -1.17
C LEU A 65 13.50 1.64 -2.19
N ALA A 66 14.65 2.21 -1.86
CA ALA A 66 15.44 3.07 -2.76
C ALA A 66 15.87 2.34 -4.02
N THR A 67 16.33 1.09 -3.89
CA THR A 67 16.74 0.25 -5.02
C THR A 67 15.55 -0.03 -5.92
N THR A 68 14.45 -0.52 -5.34
CA THR A 68 13.22 -0.81 -6.09
C THR A 68 12.74 0.42 -6.84
N LEU A 69 12.66 1.58 -6.18
CA LEU A 69 12.21 2.81 -6.82
C LEU A 69 13.12 3.21 -7.99
N SER A 70 14.43 3.13 -7.79
CA SER A 70 15.42 3.47 -8.82
C SER A 70 15.34 2.55 -10.05
N GLU A 71 14.99 1.27 -9.85
CA GLU A 71 14.78 0.32 -10.94
C GLU A 71 13.47 0.57 -11.71
N LEU A 72 12.42 1.02 -11.02
CA LEU A 72 11.12 1.32 -11.62
C LEU A 72 11.12 2.69 -12.33
N ASP A 73 11.71 3.70 -11.70
CA ASP A 73 11.83 5.07 -12.18
C ASP A 73 12.98 5.83 -11.49
N TRP A 74 14.07 6.04 -12.22
CA TRP A 74 15.23 6.78 -11.75
C TRP A 74 14.96 8.28 -11.53
N ALA A 75 13.87 8.83 -12.08
CA ALA A 75 13.51 10.24 -11.91
C ALA A 75 12.73 10.48 -10.62
N GLN A 76 12.35 9.43 -9.89
CA GLN A 76 11.53 9.53 -8.70
C GLN A 76 12.35 9.98 -7.48
N GLU A 77 11.87 11.01 -6.78
CA GLU A 77 12.55 11.51 -5.57
C GLU A 77 12.48 10.48 -4.44
N ILE A 78 13.64 10.16 -3.86
CA ILE A 78 13.78 9.19 -2.78
C ILE A 78 13.66 9.92 -1.43
N PRO A 79 12.64 9.60 -0.60
CA PRO A 79 12.52 10.18 0.74
C PRO A 79 13.68 9.78 1.64
N ILE A 80 14.32 10.78 2.24
CA ILE A 80 15.42 10.64 3.20
C ILE A 80 14.85 10.70 4.61
N LEU A 81 15.38 9.90 5.53
CA LEU A 81 15.09 10.05 6.95
C LEU A 81 15.82 11.29 7.47
N GLU A 82 15.07 12.32 7.85
CA GLU A 82 15.65 13.50 8.49
C GLU A 82 15.99 13.20 9.97
N PRO A 83 17.14 13.68 10.47
CA PRO A 83 17.44 13.64 11.88
C PRO A 83 16.54 14.66 12.61
N ASP A 84 15.55 14.16 13.36
CA ASP A 84 14.62 14.95 14.18
C ASP A 84 14.91 14.73 15.68
N ASP A 85 14.51 15.68 16.52
CA ASP A 85 14.56 15.57 17.99
C ASP A 85 13.59 14.49 18.50
N ASP A 86 12.58 14.11 17.70
CA ASP A 86 11.68 12.97 17.90
C ASP A 86 11.92 11.88 16.83
N PRO A 87 12.73 10.84 17.14
CA PRO A 87 13.06 9.78 16.19
C PRO A 87 11.85 8.92 15.80
N ASP A 88 10.85 8.79 16.68
CA ASP A 88 9.65 8.00 16.40
C ASP A 88 8.78 8.74 15.36
N PHE A 89 8.63 10.06 15.53
CA PHE A 89 7.95 10.91 14.56
C PHE A 89 8.67 10.93 13.21
N ALA A 90 10.00 11.11 13.18
CA ALA A 90 10.78 11.09 11.94
C ALA A 90 10.62 9.78 11.18
N LEU A 91 10.64 8.65 11.89
CA LEU A 91 10.44 7.34 11.30
C LEU A 91 9.02 7.18 10.75
N GLU A 92 8.00 7.59 11.50
CA GLU A 92 6.60 7.55 11.05
C GLU A 92 6.38 8.39 9.80
N TYR A 93 6.86 9.63 9.80
CA TYR A 93 6.81 10.51 8.66
C TYR A 93 7.53 9.93 7.44
N TRP A 94 8.74 9.40 7.62
CA TRP A 94 9.52 8.79 6.55
C TRP A 94 8.78 7.61 5.90
N ARG A 95 8.18 6.71 6.69
CA ARG A 95 7.38 5.60 6.14
C ARG A 95 6.18 6.10 5.33
N GLN A 96 5.49 7.11 5.85
CA GLN A 96 4.37 7.73 5.16
C GLN A 96 4.79 8.36 3.82
N GLN A 97 5.94 9.04 3.78
CA GLN A 97 6.51 9.61 2.55
C GLN A 97 6.83 8.54 1.52
N TRP A 98 7.39 7.39 1.95
CA TRP A 98 7.62 6.26 1.04
C TRP A 98 6.34 5.66 0.50
N ALA A 99 5.34 5.45 1.36
CA ALA A 99 4.03 4.97 0.94
C ALA A 99 3.38 5.94 -0.05
N GLU A 100 3.48 7.24 0.19
CA GLU A 100 2.97 8.26 -0.74
C GLU A 100 3.72 8.25 -2.07
N THR A 101 5.04 8.18 -2.03
CA THR A 101 5.91 8.14 -3.20
C THR A 101 5.55 6.97 -4.11
N LEU A 102 5.47 5.76 -3.55
CA LEU A 102 5.09 4.54 -4.29
C LEU A 102 3.67 4.58 -4.85
N ILE A 103 2.75 5.29 -4.19
CA ILE A 103 1.34 5.34 -4.60
C ILE A 103 1.03 6.50 -5.56
N ARG A 104 1.60 7.68 -5.35
CA ARG A 104 1.26 8.88 -6.13
C ARG A 104 2.25 9.20 -7.23
N SER A 105 3.54 8.99 -6.96
CA SER A 105 4.61 9.45 -7.83
C SER A 105 5.16 8.33 -8.72
N ASN A 106 4.94 7.06 -8.35
CA ASN A 106 5.38 5.93 -9.16
C ASN A 106 4.47 5.74 -10.39
N TRP A 107 5.01 5.99 -11.57
CA TRP A 107 4.25 5.93 -12.82
C TRP A 107 3.72 4.53 -13.12
N ARG A 108 4.44 3.45 -12.78
CA ARG A 108 3.97 2.07 -13.02
C ARG A 108 2.76 1.73 -12.18
N PHE A 109 2.76 2.13 -10.90
CA PHE A 109 1.57 1.99 -10.07
C PHE A 109 0.38 2.77 -10.66
N GLN A 110 0.60 4.01 -11.12
CA GLN A 110 -0.46 4.81 -11.76
C GLN A 110 -0.95 4.21 -13.08
N GLU A 111 -0.05 3.67 -13.89
CA GLU A 111 -0.37 3.00 -15.16
C GLU A 111 -1.18 1.73 -14.90
N ARG A 112 -0.74 0.85 -14.00
CA ARG A 112 -1.50 -0.34 -13.60
C ARG A 112 -2.84 0.01 -13.00
N LEU A 113 -2.88 1.05 -12.15
CA LEU A 113 -4.11 1.62 -11.63
C LEU A 113 -5.05 2.12 -12.74
N GLY A 114 -4.52 2.68 -13.83
CA GLY A 114 -5.32 3.11 -14.97
C GLY A 114 -5.78 1.96 -15.87
N TYR A 115 -4.86 1.04 -16.20
CA TYR A 115 -5.11 -0.09 -17.10
C TYR A 115 -6.15 -1.05 -16.50
N TYR A 116 -6.02 -1.32 -15.20
CA TYR A 116 -6.87 -2.28 -14.53
C TYR A 116 -7.90 -1.64 -13.58
N GLY A 117 -7.79 -0.37 -13.21
CA GLY A 117 -8.71 0.27 -12.27
C GLY A 117 -10.11 0.45 -12.85
N GLY A 118 -10.90 -0.62 -12.72
CA GLY A 118 -12.31 -0.70 -13.07
C GLY A 118 -13.06 0.56 -12.64
N ILE A 119 -14.10 0.89 -13.41
CA ILE A 119 -14.77 2.20 -13.42
C ILE A 119 -15.11 2.67 -12.01
N PHE A 120 -14.35 3.62 -11.47
CA PHE A 120 -14.72 4.31 -10.23
C PHE A 120 -16.01 5.13 -10.46
N PRO A 121 -16.96 5.16 -9.50
CA PRO A 121 -16.91 4.53 -8.18
C PRO A 121 -17.30 3.04 -8.19
N VAL A 122 -16.65 2.25 -7.33
CA VAL A 122 -16.90 0.80 -7.21
C VAL A 122 -17.44 0.47 -5.82
N THR A 123 -18.30 -0.54 -5.72
CA THR A 123 -18.94 -0.97 -4.45
C THR A 123 -18.05 -1.95 -3.66
N PRO A 124 -18.12 -1.94 -2.33
CA PRO A 124 -17.40 -2.90 -1.50
C PRO A 124 -17.93 -4.33 -1.66
N VAL A 125 -17.03 -5.29 -1.47
CA VAL A 125 -17.30 -6.72 -1.31
C VAL A 125 -17.56 -7.02 0.17
N THR A 126 -18.68 -7.69 0.44
CA THR A 126 -19.07 -8.11 1.79
C THR A 126 -18.54 -9.51 2.13
N PRO A 127 -18.49 -9.89 3.42
CA PRO A 127 -18.05 -11.23 3.86
C PRO A 127 -18.84 -12.42 3.28
N SER A 128 -20.02 -12.17 2.69
CA SER A 128 -20.84 -13.19 2.05
C SER A 128 -20.39 -13.56 0.62
N TYR A 129 -19.42 -12.84 0.06
CA TYR A 129 -18.93 -13.12 -1.29
C TYR A 129 -18.12 -14.42 -1.32
N PRO A 130 -18.26 -15.29 -2.35
CA PRO A 130 -17.62 -16.62 -2.36
C PRO A 130 -16.11 -16.62 -2.08
N ASP A 131 -15.37 -15.70 -2.68
CA ASP A 131 -13.90 -15.64 -2.58
C ASP A 131 -13.39 -14.64 -1.51
N TYR A 132 -14.28 -14.14 -0.66
CA TYR A 132 -13.93 -13.12 0.34
C TYR A 132 -12.79 -13.58 1.26
N LEU A 133 -12.81 -14.85 1.69
CA LEU A 133 -11.79 -15.41 2.57
C LEU A 133 -10.43 -15.55 1.88
N ASP A 134 -10.41 -15.83 0.59
CA ASP A 134 -9.16 -15.92 -0.15
C ASP A 134 -8.56 -14.53 -0.33
N TRP A 135 -9.38 -13.52 -0.60
CA TRP A 135 -8.93 -12.13 -0.75
C TRP A 135 -8.49 -11.49 0.56
N ILE A 136 -9.14 -11.80 1.68
CA ILE A 136 -8.70 -11.29 2.99
C ILE A 136 -7.36 -11.92 3.37
N SER A 137 -7.17 -13.22 3.16
CA SER A 137 -5.90 -13.90 3.40
C SER A 137 -4.81 -13.33 2.49
N LEU A 138 -5.10 -13.20 1.19
CA LEU A 138 -4.17 -12.59 0.24
C LEU A 138 -3.76 -11.19 0.70
N HIS A 139 -4.71 -10.32 1.09
CA HIS A 139 -4.41 -8.99 1.61
C HIS A 139 -3.51 -9.02 2.85
N ASP A 140 -3.82 -9.86 3.83
CA ASP A 140 -3.18 -9.87 5.15
C ASP A 140 -1.82 -10.59 5.15
N GLU A 141 -1.60 -11.56 4.26
CA GLU A 141 -0.35 -12.31 4.10
C GLU A 141 0.63 -11.66 3.12
N THR A 142 0.18 -10.69 2.31
CA THR A 142 1.07 -9.96 1.40
C THR A 142 2.13 -9.19 2.18
N THR A 143 3.40 -9.51 1.94
CA THR A 143 4.55 -8.76 2.46
C THR A 143 4.87 -7.55 1.56
N LEU A 144 5.65 -6.61 2.11
CA LEU A 144 6.16 -5.48 1.32
C LEU A 144 6.93 -5.96 0.08
N GLU A 145 7.80 -6.96 0.25
CA GLU A 145 8.61 -7.52 -0.83
C GLU A 145 7.75 -8.08 -1.97
N THR A 146 6.75 -8.92 -1.63
CA THR A 146 5.83 -9.49 -2.62
C THR A 146 5.07 -8.40 -3.38
N TRP A 147 4.59 -7.38 -2.65
CA TRP A 147 3.86 -6.26 -3.26
C TRP A 147 4.76 -5.43 -4.19
N LEU A 148 5.99 -5.15 -3.79
CA LEU A 148 6.98 -4.45 -4.61
C LEU A 148 7.37 -5.26 -5.87
N ALA A 149 7.47 -6.59 -5.75
CA ALA A 149 7.70 -7.47 -6.89
C ALA A 149 6.54 -7.41 -7.91
N GLU A 150 5.29 -7.27 -7.45
CA GLU A 150 4.17 -7.05 -8.36
C GLU A 150 4.29 -5.74 -9.15
N LEU A 151 4.94 -4.70 -8.61
CA LEU A 151 5.18 -3.44 -9.35
C LEU A 151 6.32 -3.54 -10.38
N SER A 152 7.29 -4.42 -10.17
CA SER A 152 8.46 -4.54 -11.02
C SER A 152 8.28 -5.45 -12.25
N LEU A 153 7.28 -6.33 -12.20
CA LEU A 153 6.79 -7.12 -13.34
C LEU A 153 6.13 -6.25 -14.41
#